data_AF-A0A853GLK6-F1
#
_entry.id   AF-A0A853GLK6-F1
#
_cell.length_a   1.000
_cell.length_b   1.000
_cell.length_c   1.000
_cell.angle_alpha   90.00
_cell.angle_beta   90.00
_cell.angle_gamma   90.00
#
_symmetry.space_group_name_H-M   'P 1'
#
loop_
_entity.id
_entity.type
_entity.pdbx_description
1 polymer ?
#
loop_
_entity_poly.entity_id
_entity_poly.type
_entity_poly.pdbx_seq_one_letter_code
_entity_poly.pdbx_strand_id
1 'polypeptide(L)' 'MTSKTENIIEGVQRQCARVREILPLYDEIPTGVFAATMMRSSIKKAEAAIASGDVTAMLSAYKDLEEYEE' A
#
# COMPACT_ATOMS: atom_id res chain seq x y z
N MET A 1 -2.48 -23.19 -4.28
CA MET A 1 -2.38 -21.74 -4.51
C MET A 1 -1.52 -21.53 -5.74
N THR A 2 -2.12 -21.17 -6.88
CA THR A 2 -1.34 -20.69 -8.02
C THR A 2 -0.71 -19.37 -7.61
N SER A 3 0.59 -19.35 -7.35
CA SER A 3 1.35 -18.11 -7.28
C SER A 3 1.21 -17.45 -8.65
N LYS A 4 0.30 -16.48 -8.76
CA LYS A 4 0.19 -15.68 -9.98
C LYS A 4 1.42 -14.80 -9.97
N THR A 5 2.41 -15.15 -10.78
CA THR A 5 3.58 -14.29 -11.00
C THR A 5 3.07 -12.94 -11.50
N GLU A 6 3.16 -11.93 -10.67
CA GLU A 6 2.80 -10.56 -10.98
C GLU A 6 4.06 -9.71 -11.07
N ASN A 7 4.06 -8.69 -11.92
CA ASN A 7 5.15 -7.73 -11.96
C ASN A 7 5.03 -6.74 -10.79
N ILE A 8 6.09 -5.97 -10.55
CA ILE A 8 6.12 -5.06 -9.40
C ILE A 8 5.02 -3.99 -9.43
N ILE A 9 4.63 -3.50 -10.61
CA ILE A 9 3.57 -2.50 -10.74
C ILE A 9 2.23 -3.12 -10.34
N GLU A 10 1.92 -4.30 -10.87
CA GLU A 10 0.71 -5.05 -10.52
C GLU A 10 0.64 -5.34 -9.02
N GLY A 11 1.74 -5.81 -8.44
CA GLY A 11 1.83 -6.10 -7.01
C GLY A 11 1.61 -4.86 -6.15
N VAL A 12 2.26 -3.74 -6.48
CA VAL A 12 2.08 -2.47 -5.75
C VAL A 12 0.64 -1.97 -5.87
N GLN A 13 0.05 -2.00 -7.07
CA GLN A 13 -1.34 -1.57 -7.27
C GLN A 13 -2.33 -2.45 -6.50
N ARG A 14 -2.11 -3.76 -6.45
CA ARG A 14 -2.91 -4.70 -5.66
C ARG A 14 -2.82 -4.40 -4.17
N GLN A 15 -1.62 -4.15 -3.64
CA GLN A 15 -1.45 -3.80 -2.22
C GLN A 15 -2.09 -2.43 -1.91
N CYS A 16 -1.94 -1.43 -2.78
CA CYS A 16 -2.65 -0.16 -2.64
C CYS A 16 -4.17 -0.33 -2.58
N ALA A 17 -4.75 -1.21 -3.41
CA ALA A 17 -6.18 -1.51 -3.39
C ALA A 17 -6.59 -2.15 -2.05
N ARG A 18 -5.86 -3.18 -1.60
CA ARG A 18 -6.09 -3.84 -0.31
C ARG A 18 -6.03 -2.86 0.87
N VAL A 19 -4.98 -2.04 0.93
CA VAL A 19 -4.80 -1.06 2.01
C VAL A 19 -5.95 -0.03 2.03
N ARG A 20 -6.48 0.36 0.86
CA ARG A 20 -7.67 1.24 0.78
C ARG A 20 -8.93 0.57 1.32
N GLU A 21 -9.08 -0.75 1.16
CA GLU A 21 -10.24 -1.49 1.65
C GLU A 21 -10.28 -1.56 3.18
N ILE A 22 -9.13 -1.70 3.83
CA ILE A 22 -9.03 -1.82 5.30
C ILE A 22 -8.93 -0.46 6.00
N LEU A 23 -8.59 0.60 5.27
CA LEU A 23 -8.42 1.94 5.81
C LEU A 23 -9.63 2.50 6.59
N PRO A 24 -10.91 2.26 6.19
CA PRO A 24 -12.07 2.68 6.97
C PRO A 24 -12.10 2.13 8.40
N LEU A 25 -11.58 0.91 8.62
CA LEU A 25 -11.51 0.30 9.96
C LEU A 25 -10.66 1.13 10.92
N TYR A 26 -9.61 1.77 10.40
CA TYR A 26 -8.73 2.65 11.17
C TYR A 26 -9.30 4.06 11.34
N ASP A 27 -10.06 4.56 10.36
CA ASP A 27 -10.71 5.88 10.44
C ASP A 27 -11.87 5.89 11.46
N GLU A 28 -12.51 4.74 11.70
CA GLU A 28 -13.58 4.60 12.71
C GLU A 28 -13.06 4.62 14.16
N ILE A 29 -11.76 4.36 14.38
CA ILE A 29 -11.15 4.33 15.70
C ILE A 29 -10.63 5.74 16.05
N PRO A 30 -11.05 6.38 17.17
CA PRO A 30 -10.61 7.73 17.53
C PRO A 30 -9.07 7.91 17.63
N THR A 31 -8.36 6.84 18.02
CA THR A 31 -6.88 6.80 18.07
C THR A 31 -6.24 6.27 16.79
N GLY A 32 -7.02 5.81 15.81
CA GLY A 32 -6.56 5.23 14.55
C GLY A 32 -6.15 6.25 13.49
N VAL A 33 -6.41 7.55 13.72
CA VAL A 33 -6.11 8.65 12.78
C VAL A 33 -4.63 8.68 12.36
N PHE A 34 -3.71 8.39 13.30
CA PHE A 34 -2.28 8.33 12.97
C PHE A 34 -1.97 7.18 12.00
N ALA A 35 -2.46 5.98 12.28
CA ALA A 35 -2.29 4.81 11.42
C ALA A 35 -2.92 5.05 10.03
N ALA A 36 -4.16 5.55 9.97
CA ALA A 36 -4.81 5.87 8.71
C ALA A 36 -4.07 6.95 7.90
N THR A 37 -3.44 7.92 8.58
CA THR A 37 -2.58 8.92 7.92
C THR A 37 -1.32 8.28 7.33
N MET A 38 -0.69 7.34 8.05
CA MET A 38 0.46 6.59 7.55
C MET A 38 0.09 5.74 6.34
N MET A 39 -1.03 5.02 6.39
CA MET A 39 -1.54 4.23 5.26
C MET A 39 -1.75 5.09 4.00
N ARG A 40 -2.39 6.27 4.14
CA ARG A 40 -2.55 7.22 3.02
C ARG A 40 -1.21 7.70 2.47
N SER A 41 -0.24 7.95 3.34
CA SER A 41 1.12 8.34 2.97
C SER A 41 1.84 7.24 2.19
N SER A 42 1.75 5.99 2.64
CA SER A 42 2.32 4.82 1.96
C SER A 42 1.73 4.61 0.57
N ILE A 43 0.39 4.70 0.43
CA ILE A 43 -0.29 4.63 -0.87
C ILE A 43 0.22 5.74 -1.80
N LYS A 44 0.31 6.98 -1.32
CA LYS A 44 0.78 8.10 -2.14
C LYS A 44 2.23 7.93 -2.62
N LYS A 45 3.11 7.42 -1.75
CA LYS A 45 4.50 7.11 -2.11
C LYS A 45 4.58 6.01 -3.17
N ALA A 46 3.75 4.98 -3.03
CA ALA A 46 3.65 3.89 -4.00
C ALA A 46 3.22 4.38 -5.38
N GLU A 47 2.19 5.23 -5.45
CA GLU A 47 1.73 5.84 -6.70
C GLU A 47 2.78 6.74 -7.34
N ALA A 48 3.50 7.52 -6.53
CA ALA A 48 4.60 8.35 -7.00
C ALA A 48 5.76 7.50 -7.57
N ALA A 49 6.10 6.39 -6.92
CA ALA A 49 7.12 5.45 -7.40
C ALA A 49 6.73 4.81 -8.74
N ILE A 50 5.47 4.40 -8.90
CA ILE A 50 4.93 3.92 -10.18
C ILE A 50 5.06 5.00 -11.24
N ALA A 51 4.62 6.23 -10.93
CA ALA A 51 4.61 7.33 -11.89
C ALA A 51 6.03 7.76 -12.33
N SER A 52 7.03 7.64 -11.46
CA SER A 52 8.42 7.97 -11.78
C SER A 52 9.19 6.85 -12.49
N GLY A 53 8.66 5.62 -12.47
CA GLY A 53 9.39 4.44 -12.96
C GLY A 53 10.52 3.98 -12.03
N ASP A 54 10.55 4.46 -10.78
CA ASP A 54 11.58 4.10 -9.79
C ASP A 54 11.29 2.72 -9.18
N VAL A 55 11.93 1.69 -9.75
CA VAL A 55 11.72 0.29 -9.35
C VAL A 55 12.14 0.00 -7.90
N THR A 56 13.19 0.64 -7.39
CA THR A 56 13.62 0.40 -6.00
C THR A 56 12.64 1.05 -5.03
N ALA A 57 12.13 2.24 -5.35
CA ALA A 57 11.04 2.85 -4.59
C ALA A 57 9.76 2.01 -4.64
N MET A 58 9.43 1.39 -5.78
CA MET A 58 8.28 0.48 -5.88
C MET A 58 8.45 -0.75 -4.97
N LEU A 59 9.65 -1.36 -4.92
CA LEU A 59 9.93 -2.49 -4.03
C LEU A 59 9.79 -2.12 -2.55
N SER A 60 10.32 -0.94 -2.17
CA SER A 60 10.17 -0.44 -0.81
C SER A 60 8.72 -0.15 -0.45
N ALA A 61 7.96 0.47 -1.36
CA ALA A 61 6.56 0.78 -1.15
C ALA A 61 5.70 -0.49 -1.08
N TYR A 62 6.01 -1.50 -1.90
CA TYR A 62 5.36 -2.80 -1.84
C TYR A 62 5.50 -3.42 -0.44
N LYS A 63 6.72 -3.40 0.12
CA LYS A 63 6.98 -3.92 1.47
C LYS A 63 6.29 -3.11 2.56
N ASP A 64 6.37 -1.79 2.49
CA ASP A 64 5.68 -0.88 3.43
C ASP A 64 4.16 -1.13 3.44
N LEU A 65 3.55 -1.38 2.27
CA LEU A 65 2.11 -1.69 2.18
C LEU A 65 1.76 -3.10 2.68
N GLU A 66 2.70 -4.06 2.69
CA GLU A 66 2.48 -5.40 3.24
C GLU A 66 2.34 -5.39 4.77
N GLU A 67 2.91 -4.39 5.47
CA GLU A 67 2.91 -4.30 6.93
C GLU A 67 1.54 -3.90 7.53
N TYR A 68 0.59 -3.43 6.73
CA TYR A 68 -0.76 -3.09 7.20
C TYR A 68 -1.66 -4.32 7.19
N GLU A 69 -2.15 -4.76 8.34
CA GLU A 69 -3.05 -5.91 8.49
C GLU A 69 -4.51 -5.46 8.75
N GLU A 70 -5.45 -6.41 8.60
CA GLU A 70 -6.88 -6.23 8.95
C GLU A 70 -7.11 -6.25 10.46
#